data_AF-A0A3B0XGK8-F1
#
_entry.id   AF-A0A3B0XGK8-F1
#
_cell.length_a   1.000
_cell.length_b   1.000
_cell.length_c   1.000
_cell.angle_alpha   90.00
_cell.angle_beta   90.00
_cell.angle_gamma   90.00
#
_symmetry.space_group_name_H-M   'P 1'
#
loop_
_entity.id
_entity.type
_entity.pdbx_description
1 polymer ?
#
loop_
_entity_poly.entity_id
_entity_poly.type
_entity_poly.pdbx_seq_one_letter_code
_entity_poly.pdbx_strand_id
1 'polypeptide(L)'
;MLRRRAFLCGLDGLTKTSYEHRKQWLEDRVYTASTAFALDLCTYAIMSNHYHVVLHVNKPQADAWDMDEIINRWHMLYKGNVLSQRYLKGEPLGKSRAWYSERKGELWRERLMDISWFMRFVNEGIARQANAEDSCTGRFWGRFSSQALLDESVLVACMAIDIK
;
A
#
# COMPACT_ATOMS: atom_id res chain seq x y z
N MET A 1 -16.78 -9.07 26.02
CA MET A 1 -16.51 -8.05 24.98
C MET A 1 -16.82 -8.69 23.63
N LEU A 2 -17.94 -8.33 22.99
CA LEU A 2 -18.28 -8.87 21.67
C LEU A 2 -17.20 -8.45 20.67
N ARG A 3 -16.48 -9.42 20.11
CA ARG A 3 -15.46 -9.19 19.08
C ARG A 3 -16.18 -8.67 17.83
N ARG A 4 -16.00 -7.40 17.48
CA ARG A 4 -16.57 -6.80 16.25
C ARG A 4 -16.15 -7.64 15.05
N ARG A 5 -17.12 -8.04 14.21
CA ARG A 5 -16.84 -8.64 12.91
C ARG A 5 -16.62 -7.51 11.91
N ALA A 6 -15.36 -7.27 11.55
CA ALA A 6 -15.02 -6.42 10.42
C ALA A 6 -15.04 -7.29 9.16
N PHE A 7 -15.91 -6.97 8.22
CA PHE A 7 -16.01 -7.67 6.93
C PHE A 7 -15.16 -6.96 5.90
N LEU A 8 -14.25 -7.71 5.27
CA LEU A 8 -13.44 -7.18 4.17
C LEU A 8 -14.29 -7.11 2.90
N CYS A 9 -14.90 -8.22 2.49
CA CYS A 9 -15.85 -8.28 1.38
C CYS A 9 -16.77 -9.51 1.51
N GLY A 10 -17.64 -9.74 0.53
CA GLY A 10 -18.60 -10.85 0.52
C GLY A 10 -19.93 -10.54 1.23
N LEU A 11 -20.80 -11.55 1.27
CA LEU A 11 -22.13 -11.46 1.87
C LEU A 11 -22.09 -11.80 3.36
N ASP A 12 -22.55 -10.88 4.21
CA ASP A 12 -22.79 -11.20 5.62
C ASP A 12 -24.04 -12.08 5.74
N GLY A 13 -23.84 -13.33 6.16
CA GLY A 13 -24.91 -14.30 6.30
C GLY A 13 -26.01 -13.90 7.30
N LEU A 14 -25.68 -13.05 8.29
CA LEU A 14 -26.60 -12.60 9.35
C LEU A 14 -27.46 -11.41 8.89
N THR A 15 -26.82 -10.34 8.41
CA THR A 15 -27.51 -9.11 8.00
C THR A 15 -28.01 -9.15 6.56
N LYS A 16 -27.52 -10.11 5.76
CA LYS A 16 -27.70 -10.17 4.30
C LYS A 16 -27.14 -8.96 3.56
N THR A 17 -26.32 -8.14 4.20
CA THR A 17 -25.60 -7.04 3.57
C THR A 17 -24.45 -7.59 2.74
N SER A 18 -24.36 -7.17 1.48
CA SER A 18 -23.21 -7.45 0.63
C SER A 18 -22.15 -6.37 0.82
N TYR A 19 -20.92 -6.79 1.04
CA TYR A 19 -19.73 -5.94 1.10
C TYR A 19 -18.79 -6.19 -0.09
N GLU A 20 -19.28 -6.85 -1.15
CA GLU A 20 -18.45 -7.21 -2.31
C GLU A 20 -17.81 -5.99 -2.99
N HIS A 21 -18.45 -4.82 -2.93
CA HIS A 21 -17.89 -3.57 -3.45
C HIS A 21 -16.56 -3.17 -2.80
N ARG A 22 -16.29 -3.59 -1.56
CA ARG A 22 -15.03 -3.31 -0.87
C ARG A 22 -13.85 -4.07 -1.47
N LYS A 23 -14.09 -5.15 -2.22
CA LYS A 23 -13.05 -5.85 -2.98
C LYS A 23 -12.42 -4.91 -4.01
N GLN A 24 -13.24 -4.18 -4.77
CA GLN A 24 -12.75 -3.19 -5.73
C GLN A 24 -11.91 -2.11 -5.05
N TRP A 25 -12.33 -1.64 -3.87
CA TRP A 25 -11.53 -0.66 -3.12
C TRP A 25 -10.14 -1.20 -2.80
N LEU A 26 -10.04 -2.47 -2.41
CA LEU A 26 -8.76 -3.11 -2.12
C LEU A 26 -7.91 -3.25 -3.38
N GLU A 27 -8.49 -3.73 -4.48
CA GLU A 27 -7.83 -3.85 -5.79
C GLU A 27 -7.27 -2.50 -6.28
N ASP A 28 -8.09 -1.44 -6.23
CA ASP A 28 -7.68 -0.10 -6.63
C ASP A 28 -6.50 0.42 -5.80
N ARG A 29 -6.50 0.14 -4.49
CA ARG A 29 -5.39 0.54 -3.60
C ARG A 29 -4.14 -0.27 -3.83
N VAL A 30 -4.26 -1.58 -4.02
CA VAL A 30 -3.12 -2.46 -4.35
C VAL A 30 -2.49 -2.01 -5.67
N TYR A 31 -3.30 -1.70 -6.68
CA TYR A 31 -2.83 -1.20 -7.98
C TYR A 31 -2.18 0.19 -7.89
N THR A 32 -2.78 1.11 -7.13
CA THR A 32 -2.18 2.42 -6.86
C THR A 32 -0.82 2.28 -6.17
N ALA A 33 -0.73 1.38 -5.19
CA ALA A 33 0.50 1.10 -4.48
C ALA A 33 1.56 0.47 -5.41
N SER A 34 1.21 -0.54 -6.22
CA SER A 34 2.15 -1.17 -7.14
C SER A 34 2.65 -0.22 -8.23
N THR A 35 1.89 0.82 -8.56
CA THR A 35 2.33 1.85 -9.52
C THR A 35 3.33 2.81 -8.88
N ALA A 36 3.13 3.20 -7.62
CA ALA A 36 3.96 4.18 -6.94
C ALA A 36 5.25 3.59 -6.34
N PHE A 37 5.15 2.42 -5.70
CA PHE A 37 6.26 1.74 -5.05
C PHE A 37 7.18 1.06 -6.06
N ALA A 38 8.44 0.85 -5.69
CA ALA A 38 9.38 -0.04 -6.38
C ALA A 38 9.19 -1.48 -5.89
N LEU A 39 7.94 -1.92 -5.95
CA LEU A 39 7.51 -3.25 -5.54
C LEU A 39 6.66 -3.81 -6.68
N ASP A 40 7.23 -4.76 -7.42
CA ASP A 40 6.50 -5.41 -8.49
C ASP A 40 5.44 -6.33 -7.86
N LEU A 41 4.18 -6.13 -8.22
CA LEU A 41 3.08 -7.00 -7.81
C LEU A 41 3.08 -8.26 -8.66
N CYS A 42 3.55 -9.38 -8.10
CA CYS A 42 3.61 -10.65 -8.82
C CYS A 42 2.24 -11.33 -8.89
N THR A 43 1.52 -11.37 -7.76
CA THR A 43 0.16 -11.90 -7.68
C THR A 43 -0.53 -11.38 -6.41
N TYR A 44 -1.85 -11.54 -6.33
CA TYR A 44 -2.64 -11.27 -5.15
C TYR A 44 -3.88 -12.17 -5.09
N ALA A 45 -4.42 -12.37 -3.90
CA ALA A 45 -5.69 -13.03 -3.68
C ALA A 45 -6.50 -12.34 -2.59
N ILE A 46 -7.79 -12.16 -2.83
CA ILE A 46 -8.71 -11.48 -1.91
C ILE A 46 -9.80 -12.45 -1.49
N MET A 47 -9.89 -12.68 -0.19
CA MET A 47 -10.93 -13.47 0.45
C MET A 47 -11.84 -12.54 1.26
N SER A 48 -12.97 -13.07 1.75
CA SER A 48 -13.99 -12.30 2.49
C SER A 48 -13.49 -11.66 3.78
N ASN A 49 -12.38 -12.14 4.36
CA ASN A 49 -11.86 -11.71 5.65
C ASN A 49 -10.37 -11.35 5.68
N HIS A 50 -9.62 -11.60 4.60
CA HIS A 50 -8.20 -11.23 4.46
C HIS A 50 -7.77 -11.22 3.00
N TYR A 51 -6.53 -10.82 2.73
CA TYR A 51 -5.93 -10.88 1.40
C TYR A 51 -4.44 -11.21 1.51
N HIS A 52 -3.91 -11.76 0.42
CA HIS A 52 -2.48 -12.03 0.22
C HIS A 52 -1.96 -11.23 -0.96
N VAL A 53 -0.70 -10.80 -0.88
CA VAL A 53 0.04 -10.19 -1.99
C VAL A 53 1.43 -10.81 -2.05
N VAL A 54 1.90 -11.09 -3.26
CA VAL A 54 3.28 -11.49 -3.53
C VAL A 54 3.97 -10.32 -4.21
N LEU A 55 5.04 -9.82 -3.60
CA LEU A 55 5.75 -8.64 -4.02
C LEU A 55 7.23 -8.97 -4.25
N HIS A 56 7.80 -8.38 -5.30
CA HIS A 56 9.24 -8.39 -5.55
C HIS A 56 9.82 -6.98 -5.33
N VAL A 57 10.87 -6.86 -4.51
CA VAL A 57 11.53 -5.57 -4.25
C VAL A 57 12.44 -5.20 -5.42
N ASN A 58 12.00 -4.26 -6.24
CA ASN A 58 12.72 -3.83 -7.44
C ASN A 58 13.71 -2.70 -7.11
N LYS A 59 14.75 -3.04 -6.37
CA LYS A 59 15.80 -2.08 -5.98
C LYS A 59 16.43 -1.35 -7.19
N PRO A 60 16.77 -2.02 -8.31
CA PRO A 60 17.32 -1.32 -9.48
C PRO A 60 16.40 -0.23 -10.02
N GLN A 61 15.08 -0.46 -10.04
CA GLN A 61 14.11 0.57 -10.43
C GLN A 61 14.14 1.75 -9.45
N ALA A 62 14.13 1.48 -8.15
CA ALA A 62 14.19 2.52 -7.14
C ALA A 62 15.48 3.34 -7.25
N ASP A 63 16.63 2.70 -7.43
CA ASP A 63 17.95 3.34 -7.53
C ASP A 63 18.08 4.22 -8.79
N ALA A 64 17.33 3.89 -9.85
CA ALA A 64 17.31 4.66 -11.10
C ALA A 64 16.48 5.96 -11.02
N TRP A 65 15.64 6.14 -10.01
CA TRP A 65 14.82 7.34 -9.89
C TRP A 65 15.65 8.57 -9.51
N ASP A 66 15.37 9.67 -10.21
CA ASP A 66 15.81 10.98 -9.74
C ASP A 66 14.89 11.52 -8.65
N MET A 67 15.25 12.68 -8.13
CA MET A 67 14.53 13.30 -7.03
C MET A 67 13.09 13.67 -7.39
N ASP A 68 12.85 14.11 -8.63
CA ASP A 68 11.53 14.50 -9.12
C ASP A 68 10.60 13.28 -9.15
N GLU A 69 11.09 12.16 -9.68
CA GLU A 69 10.36 10.90 -9.76
C GLU A 69 10.02 10.35 -8.36
N ILE A 70 10.98 10.38 -7.42
CA ILE A 70 10.72 9.98 -6.02
C ILE A 70 9.61 10.82 -5.40
N ILE A 71 9.65 12.15 -5.57
CA ILE A 71 8.64 13.04 -5.01
C ILE A 71 7.29 12.77 -5.66
N ASN A 72 7.23 12.68 -6.99
CA ASN A 72 5.99 12.42 -7.72
C ASN A 72 5.34 11.12 -7.28
N ARG A 73 6.12 10.03 -7.17
CA ARG A 73 5.65 8.73 -6.65
C ARG A 73 5.13 8.82 -5.24
N TRP A 74 5.83 9.52 -4.35
CA TRP A 74 5.34 9.76 -3.00
C TRP A 74 4.03 10.58 -3.00
N HIS A 75 3.90 11.52 -3.92
CA HIS A 75 2.72 12.39 -4.06
C HIS A 75 1.49 11.66 -4.60
N MET A 76 1.67 10.54 -5.31
CA MET A 76 0.56 9.64 -5.69
C MET A 76 -0.13 9.04 -4.45
N LEU A 77 0.64 8.83 -3.38
CA LEU A 77 0.17 8.15 -2.16
C LEU A 77 -0.29 9.12 -1.08
N TYR A 78 0.42 10.25 -0.95
CA TYR A 78 0.25 11.23 0.11
C TYR A 78 0.33 12.64 -0.45
N LYS A 79 -0.25 13.64 0.23
CA LYS A 79 -0.20 15.04 -0.25
C LYS A 79 1.21 15.67 -0.32
N GLY A 80 2.23 14.99 0.20
CA GLY A 80 3.57 15.55 0.35
C GLY A 80 3.65 16.67 1.39
N ASN A 81 4.72 17.46 1.33
CA ASN A 81 4.89 18.67 2.13
C ASN A 81 5.15 19.90 1.24
N VAL A 82 5.03 21.10 1.83
CA VAL A 82 5.19 22.37 1.09
C VAL A 82 6.54 22.44 0.37
N LEU A 83 7.62 21.97 0.96
CA LEU A 83 8.95 22.01 0.32
C LEU A 83 9.00 21.12 -0.91
N SER A 84 8.49 19.89 -0.83
CA SER A 84 8.44 18.98 -1.98
C SER A 84 7.55 19.50 -3.12
N GLN A 85 6.45 20.19 -2.81
CA GLN A 85 5.59 20.80 -3.82
C GLN A 85 6.26 21.99 -4.51
N ARG A 86 6.99 22.82 -3.74
CA ARG A 86 7.78 23.94 -4.29
C ARG A 86 8.96 23.45 -5.11
N TYR A 87 9.60 22.38 -4.67
CA TYR A 87 10.70 21.72 -5.39
C TYR A 87 10.22 21.28 -6.79
N LEU A 88 9.10 20.56 -6.90
CA LEU A 88 8.54 20.13 -8.19
C LEU A 88 8.11 21.29 -9.10
N LYS A 89 7.85 22.48 -8.55
CA LYS A 89 7.54 23.69 -9.32
C LYS A 89 8.79 24.42 -9.82
N GLY A 90 10.00 23.94 -9.51
CA GLY A 90 11.26 24.61 -9.81
C GLY A 90 11.45 25.93 -9.06
N GLU A 91 10.72 26.14 -7.96
CA GLU A 91 10.87 27.37 -7.18
C GLU A 91 12.24 27.40 -6.49
N PRO A 92 12.91 28.58 -6.43
CA PRO A 92 14.22 28.68 -5.81
C PRO A 92 14.16 28.34 -4.32
N LEU A 93 14.78 27.22 -3.95
CA LEU A 93 14.98 26.81 -2.57
C LEU A 93 16.37 27.28 -2.11
N GLY A 94 16.43 27.96 -0.96
CA GLY A 94 17.71 28.24 -0.31
C GLY A 94 18.43 26.95 0.05
N LYS A 95 19.77 26.99 0.18
CA LYS A 95 20.62 25.80 0.39
C LYS A 95 20.11 24.82 1.45
N SER A 96 19.68 25.32 2.61
CA SER A 96 19.15 24.47 3.69
C SER A 96 17.85 23.73 3.34
N ARG A 97 16.97 24.36 2.54
CA ARG A 97 15.71 23.76 2.08
C ARG A 97 15.93 22.75 0.96
N ALA A 98 16.88 23.01 0.07
CA ALA A 98 17.30 22.05 -0.95
C ALA A 98 17.85 20.77 -0.29
N TRP A 99 18.81 20.92 0.63
CA TRP A 99 19.37 19.80 1.39
C TRP A 99 18.33 19.00 2.19
N TYR A 100 17.38 19.69 2.83
CA TYR A 100 16.28 19.01 3.53
C TYR A 100 15.42 18.20 2.56
N SER A 101 15.15 18.76 1.38
CA SER A 101 14.36 18.08 0.35
C SER A 101 15.08 16.81 -0.09
N GLU A 102 16.36 16.88 -0.44
CA GLU A 102 17.19 15.71 -0.81
C GLU A 102 17.14 14.60 0.25
N ARG A 103 17.37 14.94 1.53
CA ARG A 103 17.26 13.96 2.63
C ARG A 103 15.87 13.36 2.75
N LYS A 104 14.82 14.14 2.52
CA LYS A 104 13.44 13.63 2.54
C LYS A 104 13.15 12.75 1.35
N GLY A 105 13.72 13.05 0.18
CA GLY A 105 13.65 12.23 -1.02
C GLY A 105 14.23 10.85 -0.78
N GLU A 106 15.47 10.77 -0.27
CA GLU A 106 16.09 9.47 -0.01
C GLU A 106 15.32 8.64 1.02
N LEU A 107 14.79 9.27 2.08
CA LEU A 107 13.88 8.60 3.00
C LEU A 107 12.60 8.10 2.32
N TRP A 108 12.08 8.84 1.33
CA TRP A 108 10.93 8.39 0.55
C TRP A 108 11.28 7.24 -0.39
N ARG A 109 12.45 7.26 -1.04
CA ARG A 109 12.97 6.15 -1.86
C ARG A 109 13.03 4.87 -1.04
N GLU A 110 13.62 4.92 0.16
CA GLU A 110 13.69 3.79 1.09
C GLU A 110 12.28 3.24 1.41
N ARG A 111 11.32 4.12 1.69
CA ARG A 111 9.95 3.73 2.02
C ARG A 111 9.18 3.19 0.83
N LEU A 112 9.44 3.70 -0.38
CA LEU A 112 8.83 3.22 -1.61
C LEU A 112 9.37 1.82 -2.01
N MET A 113 10.38 1.30 -1.33
CA MET A 113 10.83 -0.11 -1.44
C MET A 113 10.38 -0.97 -0.25
N ASP A 114 9.70 -0.42 0.75
CA ASP A 114 9.41 -1.10 2.01
C ASP A 114 8.01 -1.75 2.00
N ILE A 115 7.97 -3.07 2.19
CA ILE A 115 6.73 -3.87 2.21
C ILE A 115 5.78 -3.40 3.33
N SER A 116 6.29 -2.98 4.48
CA SER A 116 5.44 -2.49 5.58
C SER A 116 4.79 -1.16 5.21
N TRP A 117 5.47 -0.30 4.46
CA TRP A 117 4.89 0.94 3.93
C TRP A 117 3.84 0.68 2.85
N PHE A 118 4.08 -0.31 1.98
CA PHE A 118 3.08 -0.79 1.02
C PHE A 118 1.81 -1.25 1.76
N MET A 119 1.97 -2.19 2.70
CA MET A 119 0.86 -2.75 3.47
C MET A 119 0.15 -1.66 4.28
N ARG A 120 0.88 -0.69 4.84
CA ARG A 120 0.29 0.44 5.56
C ARG A 120 -0.61 1.27 4.66
N PHE A 121 -0.14 1.66 3.47
CA PHE A 121 -0.92 2.48 2.55
C PHE A 121 -2.21 1.79 2.10
N VAL A 122 -2.14 0.50 1.77
CA VAL A 122 -3.29 -0.29 1.37
C VAL A 122 -4.27 -0.43 2.54
N ASN A 123 -3.78 -0.90 3.69
CA ASN A 123 -4.61 -1.21 4.85
C ASN A 123 -5.27 0.04 5.46
N GLU A 124 -4.54 1.14 5.59
CA GLU A 124 -5.06 2.37 6.18
C GLU A 124 -6.24 2.94 5.37
N GLY A 125 -6.14 2.91 4.04
CA GLY A 125 -7.21 3.36 3.15
C GLY A 125 -8.50 2.57 3.33
N ILE A 126 -8.39 1.23 3.31
CA ILE A 126 -9.54 0.33 3.48
C ILE A 126 -10.14 0.45 4.87
N ALA A 127 -9.30 0.47 5.92
CA ALA A 127 -9.78 0.62 7.29
C ALA A 127 -10.56 1.91 7.48
N ARG A 128 -10.09 3.03 6.90
CA ARG A 128 -10.77 4.32 6.98
C ARG A 128 -12.10 4.32 6.24
N GLN A 129 -12.14 3.78 5.02
CA GLN A 129 -13.37 3.70 4.22
C GLN A 129 -14.40 2.77 4.85
N ALA A 130 -14.00 1.57 5.26
CA ALA A 130 -14.90 0.61 5.88
C ALA A 130 -15.43 1.10 7.24
N ASN A 131 -14.58 1.69 8.08
CA ASN A 131 -15.04 2.28 9.35
C ASN A 131 -16.01 3.45 9.14
N ALA A 132 -15.78 4.27 8.10
CA ALA A 132 -16.71 5.35 7.74
C ALA A 132 -18.05 4.79 7.23
N GLU A 133 -18.04 3.79 6.36
CA GLU A 133 -19.26 3.11 5.88
C GLU A 133 -20.03 2.46 7.04
N ASP A 134 -19.32 1.77 7.95
CA ASP A 134 -19.89 1.12 9.13
C ASP A 134 -20.27 2.12 10.25
N SER A 135 -20.06 3.42 10.06
CA SER A 135 -20.30 4.48 11.06
C SER A 135 -19.70 4.17 12.44
N CYS A 136 -18.46 3.72 12.47
CA CYS A 136 -17.81 3.23 13.69
C CYS A 136 -16.32 3.61 13.75
N THR A 137 -15.71 3.36 14.91
CA THR A 137 -14.29 3.61 15.16
C THR A 137 -13.58 2.32 15.57
N GLY A 138 -12.25 2.34 15.52
CA GLY A 138 -11.40 1.25 16.00
C GLY A 138 -10.73 0.41 14.92
N ARG A 139 -10.23 -0.76 15.34
CA ARG A 139 -9.33 -1.60 14.54
C ARG A 139 -10.10 -2.42 13.51
N PHE A 140 -9.76 -2.23 12.23
CA PHE A 140 -10.29 -3.03 11.12
C PHE A 140 -9.42 -4.26 10.81
N TRP A 141 -8.10 -4.07 10.73
CA TRP A 141 -7.15 -5.14 10.39
C TRP A 141 -6.53 -5.83 11.59
N GLY A 142 -6.20 -7.13 11.44
CA GLY A 142 -5.27 -7.84 12.31
C GLY A 142 -3.83 -7.33 12.19
N ARG A 143 -2.85 -8.14 12.63
CA ARG A 143 -1.44 -7.90 12.30
C ARG A 143 -1.17 -8.57 10.95
N PHE A 144 -0.48 -7.91 10.03
CA PHE A 144 -0.03 -8.57 8.80
C PHE A 144 1.18 -9.47 9.09
N SER A 145 1.31 -10.55 8.32
CA SER A 145 2.49 -11.40 8.32
C SER A 145 3.23 -11.21 7.00
N SER A 146 4.56 -11.37 7.01
CA SER A 146 5.39 -11.34 5.81
C SER A 146 6.46 -12.41 5.91
N GLN A 147 6.68 -13.12 4.81
CA GLN A 147 7.66 -14.19 4.70
C GLN A 147 8.41 -14.03 3.38
N ALA A 148 9.75 -14.08 3.45
CA ALA A 148 10.58 -14.08 2.24
C ALA A 148 10.42 -15.40 1.49
N LEU A 149 10.13 -15.33 0.20
CA LEU A 149 10.08 -16.49 -0.70
C LEU A 149 11.46 -16.62 -1.35
N LEU A 150 12.21 -17.65 -0.94
CA LEU A 150 13.61 -17.87 -1.37
C LEU A 150 13.77 -19.00 -2.40
N ASP A 151 12.67 -19.68 -2.74
CA ASP A 151 12.66 -20.84 -3.62
C ASP A 151 11.53 -20.69 -4.65
N GLU A 152 11.84 -20.93 -5.92
CA GLU A 152 10.89 -20.92 -7.03
C GLU A 152 9.75 -21.91 -6.81
N SER A 153 10.02 -23.05 -6.15
CA SER A 153 8.99 -24.04 -5.81
C SER A 153 7.95 -23.47 -4.84
N VAL A 154 8.38 -22.62 -3.89
CA VAL A 154 7.51 -21.96 -2.93
C VAL A 154 6.72 -20.83 -3.60
N LEU A 155 7.33 -20.11 -4.55
CA LEU A 155 6.63 -19.10 -5.34
C LEU A 155 5.46 -19.73 -6.12
N VAL A 156 5.72 -20.83 -6.83
CA VAL A 156 4.69 -21.56 -7.59
C VAL A 156 3.61 -22.12 -6.66
N ALA A 157 3.98 -22.63 -5.48
CA ALA A 157 3.02 -23.12 -4.50
C ALA A 157 2.13 -22.00 -3.94
N CYS A 158 2.68 -20.83 -3.60
CA CYS A 158 1.92 -19.66 -3.16
C CYS A 158 0.95 -19.20 -4.25
N MET A 159 1.42 -19.11 -5.50
CA MET A 159 0.56 -18.78 -6.64
C MET A 159 -0.57 -19.81 -6.83
N ALA A 160 -0.37 -21.09 -6.55
CA ALA A 160 -1.38 -22.13 -6.72
C ALA A 160 -2.38 -22.25 -5.57
N ILE A 161 -1.98 -21.93 -4.33
CA ILE A 161 -2.83 -21.98 -3.15
C ILE A 161 -3.81 -20.79 -3.13
N ASP A 162 -3.36 -19.64 -3.62
CA ASP A 162 -4.12 -18.38 -3.61
C ASP A 162 -5.16 -18.26 -4.76
N ILE A 163 -5.25 -19.25 -5.66
CA ILE A 163 -6.20 -19.29 -6.80
C ILE A 163 -7.45 -20.16 -6.54
N LYS A 164 -7.66 -20.69 -5.32
CA LYS A 164 -8.84 -21.53 -5.01
C LYS A 164 -9.97 -20.81 -4.26
#